data_AF-A0A9D7RZZ2-F1
#
_entry.id   AF-A0A9D7RZZ2-F1
#
_cell.length_a   1.000
_cell.length_b   1.000
_cell.length_c   1.000
_cell.angle_alpha   90.00
_cell.angle_beta   90.00
_cell.angle_gamma   90.00
#
_symmetry.space_group_name_H-M   'P 1'
#
loop_
_entity.id
_entity.type
_entity.pdbx_description
1 polymer ?
#
loop_
_entity_poly.entity_id
_entity_poly.type
_entity_poly.pdbx_seq_one_letter_code
_entity_poly.pdbx_strand_id
1 'polypeptide(L)'
;MTPSRGPAAGPPPVPPAAPRPPARGPRRGVYSGIWESTPGKWRVEYAEWEFCHIFSGVSILSEDDGAVHALRSGDCFVIRPGFRGCWEVVETTRKAYVVKI
;
A
#
# COMPACT_ATOMS: atom_id res chain seq x y z
N MET A 1 6.42 -34.29 -4.28
CA MET A 1 7.16 -33.02 -4.17
C MET A 1 6.26 -32.02 -3.46
N THR A 2 6.47 -31.85 -2.17
CA THR A 2 5.71 -30.92 -1.32
C THR A 2 6.33 -29.54 -1.50
N PRO A 3 5.58 -28.47 -1.83
CA PRO A 3 6.18 -27.15 -1.87
C PRO A 3 6.55 -26.76 -0.44
N SER A 4 7.86 -26.52 -0.26
CA SER A 4 8.48 -26.07 0.97
C SER A 4 7.78 -24.80 1.45
N ARG A 5 7.24 -24.85 2.66
CA ARG A 5 6.56 -23.76 3.34
C ARG A 5 7.63 -22.74 3.75
N GLY A 6 7.94 -21.81 2.85
CA GLY A 6 8.77 -20.64 3.15
C GLY A 6 8.20 -19.84 4.33
N PRO A 7 9.03 -19.06 5.05
CA PRO A 7 8.59 -18.40 6.26
C PRO A 7 7.48 -17.40 5.92
N ALA A 8 6.39 -17.48 6.67
CA ALA A 8 5.31 -16.49 6.61
C ALA A 8 5.89 -15.13 7.03
N ALA A 9 6.15 -14.26 6.06
CA ALA A 9 6.26 -12.84 6.34
C ALA A 9 4.85 -12.38 6.76
N GLY A 10 4.69 -11.99 8.03
CA GLY A 10 3.50 -11.28 8.48
C GLY A 10 3.24 -10.04 7.62
N PRO A 11 2.06 -9.42 7.72
CA PRO A 11 1.62 -8.43 6.74
C PRO A 11 2.64 -7.28 6.67
N PRO A 12 3.06 -6.80 5.49
CA PRO A 12 3.40 -5.42 5.41
C PRO A 12 2.05 -4.69 5.50
N PRO A 13 1.78 -3.91 6.56
CA PRO A 13 0.85 -2.81 6.36
C PRO A 13 1.42 -1.95 5.23
N VAL A 14 0.67 -0.96 4.74
CA VAL A 14 1.36 0.29 4.35
C VAL A 14 2.48 0.51 5.39
N PRO A 15 3.76 0.70 5.03
CA PRO A 15 4.79 0.90 6.05
C PRO A 15 4.21 1.90 7.06
N PRO A 16 4.23 1.63 8.39
CA PRO A 16 3.66 2.55 9.36
C PRO A 16 4.49 3.83 9.32
N ALA A 17 4.16 4.69 8.37
CA ALA A 17 5.03 5.70 7.80
C ALA A 17 6.41 5.17 7.32
N ALA A 18 7.08 5.96 6.48
CA ALA A 18 8.54 6.11 6.62
C ALA A 18 8.90 6.26 8.12
N PRO A 19 10.09 5.88 8.60
CA PRO A 19 10.43 5.94 10.03
C PRO A 19 9.90 7.22 10.66
N ARG A 20 8.94 7.10 11.58
CA ARG A 20 8.35 8.26 12.25
C ARG A 20 9.47 8.86 13.12
N PRO A 21 10.00 10.05 12.82
CA PRO A 21 10.88 10.71 13.78
C PRO A 21 10.10 10.93 15.10
N PRO A 22 10.78 10.90 16.26
CA PRO A 22 10.12 11.11 17.55
C PRO A 22 9.31 12.42 17.54
N ALA A 23 8.10 12.37 18.08
CA ALA A 23 7.15 13.46 18.00
C ALA A 23 7.71 14.73 18.68
N ARG A 24 8.06 15.74 17.87
CA ARG A 24 8.32 17.10 18.34
C ARG A 24 7.66 18.08 17.38
N GLY A 25 6.49 18.62 17.75
CA GLY A 25 5.79 19.67 17.01
C GLY A 25 4.69 19.20 16.04
N PRO A 26 3.91 20.14 15.46
CA PRO A 26 2.77 19.83 14.60
C PRO A 26 3.21 19.10 13.33
N ARG A 27 2.57 17.95 13.05
CA ARG A 27 2.85 17.08 11.91
C ARG A 27 2.48 17.79 10.61
N ARG A 28 3.49 18.24 9.86
CA ARG A 28 3.37 18.67 8.47
C ARG A 28 4.51 18.02 7.71
N GLY A 29 4.21 17.21 6.70
CA GLY A 29 5.26 16.55 5.94
C GLY A 29 4.75 15.81 4.72
N VAL A 30 5.62 15.70 3.72
CA VAL A 30 5.42 14.85 2.55
C VAL A 30 6.46 13.74 2.63
N TYR A 31 6.02 12.50 2.44
CA TYR A 31 6.88 11.31 2.42
C TYR A 31 6.77 10.66 1.05
N SER A 32 7.88 10.19 0.50
CA SER A 32 7.88 9.51 -0.78
C SER A 32 8.93 8.42 -0.81
N GLY A 33 8.69 7.39 -1.62
CA GLY A 33 9.64 6.31 -1.78
C GLY A 33 9.18 5.26 -2.77
N ILE A 34 9.94 4.16 -2.82
CA ILE A 34 9.56 2.94 -3.53
C ILE A 34 9.09 1.93 -2.51
N TRP A 35 8.02 1.22 -2.86
CA TRP A 35 7.48 0.11 -2.10
C TRP A 35 7.41 -1.12 -3.00
N GLU A 36 7.64 -2.29 -2.41
CA GLU A 36 7.52 -3.58 -3.06
C GLU A 36 6.91 -4.60 -2.10
N SER A 37 6.06 -5.49 -2.61
CA SER A 37 5.48 -6.57 -1.83
C SER A 37 5.15 -7.77 -2.69
N THR A 38 5.34 -8.96 -2.13
CA THR A 38 4.90 -10.25 -2.67
C THR A 38 3.39 -10.43 -2.49
N PRO A 39 2.76 -11.43 -3.15
CA PRO A 39 1.33 -11.66 -3.04
C PRO A 39 0.81 -11.82 -1.60
N GLY A 40 -0.33 -11.20 -1.32
CA GLY A 40 -0.93 -11.15 0.00
C GLY A 40 -2.11 -10.18 0.06
N LYS A 41 -2.96 -10.31 1.07
CA LYS A 41 -4.17 -9.50 1.23
C LYS A 41 -4.34 -9.03 2.68
N TRP A 42 -4.59 -7.74 2.87
CA TRP A 42 -4.78 -7.16 4.20
C TRP A 42 -5.76 -6.00 4.20
N ARG A 43 -6.25 -5.68 5.39
CA ARG A 43 -7.10 -4.53 5.67
C ARG A 43 -6.28 -3.25 5.66
N VAL A 44 -6.81 -2.19 5.06
CA VAL A 44 -6.19 -0.86 5.05
C VAL A 44 -7.21 0.23 5.41
N GLU A 45 -6.75 1.23 6.14
CA GLU A 45 -7.50 2.44 6.46
C GLU A 45 -6.56 3.64 6.30
N TYR A 46 -6.99 4.63 5.52
CA TYR A 46 -6.16 5.79 5.19
C TYR A 46 -6.71 7.05 5.85
N ALA A 47 -5.88 7.71 6.67
CA ALA A 47 -6.16 9.03 7.22
C ALA A 47 -5.53 10.15 6.37
N GLU A 48 -4.54 9.80 5.55
CA GLU A 48 -3.76 10.71 4.72
C GLU A 48 -4.12 10.60 3.23
N TRP A 49 -3.57 11.52 2.42
CA TRP A 49 -3.55 11.37 0.97
C TRP A 49 -2.36 10.52 0.55
N GLU A 50 -2.56 9.51 -0.30
CA GLU A 50 -1.49 8.77 -0.99
C GLU A 50 -1.71 8.85 -2.50
N PHE A 51 -0.69 9.28 -3.23
CA PHE A 51 -0.54 8.99 -4.65
C PHE A 51 0.38 7.79 -4.80
N CYS A 52 0.03 6.83 -5.65
CA CYS A 52 0.95 5.79 -6.08
C CYS A 52 0.94 5.58 -7.59
N HIS A 53 2.11 5.17 -8.10
CA HIS A 53 2.31 4.77 -9.48
C HIS A 53 2.92 3.36 -9.51
N ILE A 54 2.27 2.44 -10.22
CA ILE A 54 2.68 1.05 -10.28
C ILE A 54 3.72 0.86 -11.40
N PHE A 55 4.91 0.36 -11.04
CA PHE A 55 5.93 0.00 -12.02
C PHE A 55 5.74 -1.42 -12.55
N SER A 56 5.36 -2.36 -11.69
CA SER A 56 5.20 -3.77 -12.06
C SER A 56 4.27 -4.51 -11.09
N GLY A 57 3.75 -5.66 -11.53
CA GLY A 57 2.84 -6.50 -10.76
C GLY A 57 1.37 -6.09 -10.90
N VAL A 58 0.54 -6.71 -10.06
CA VAL A 58 -0.91 -6.53 -10.03
C VAL A 58 -1.37 -6.44 -8.58
N SER A 59 -2.08 -5.37 -8.26
CA SER A 59 -2.76 -5.15 -6.99
C SER A 59 -4.23 -4.86 -7.21
N ILE A 60 -5.07 -5.20 -6.24
CA ILE A 60 -6.51 -4.92 -6.21
C ILE A 60 -6.81 -4.20 -4.91
N LEU A 61 -7.41 -3.02 -5.01
CA LEU A 61 -7.97 -2.30 -3.87
C LEU A 61 -9.48 -2.49 -3.88
N SER A 62 -10.04 -3.01 -2.80
CA SER A 62 -11.48 -3.16 -2.63
C SER A 62 -11.95 -2.28 -1.48
N GLU A 63 -12.84 -1.33 -1.74
CA GLU A 63 -13.48 -0.49 -0.74
C GLU A 63 -14.62 -1.23 -0.04
N ASP A 64 -14.94 -0.81 1.19
CA ASP A 64 -16.05 -1.36 1.96
C ASP A 64 -17.41 -1.13 1.33
N ASP A 65 -17.54 -0.07 0.54
CA ASP A 65 -18.75 0.26 -0.21
C ASP A 65 -18.92 -0.60 -1.47
N GLY A 66 -17.98 -1.49 -1.75
CA GLY A 66 -17.99 -2.42 -2.87
C GLY A 66 -17.25 -1.94 -4.11
N ALA A 67 -16.68 -0.73 -4.12
CA ALA A 67 -15.83 -0.30 -5.24
C ALA A 67 -14.55 -1.14 -5.30
N VAL A 68 -14.13 -1.52 -6.52
CA VAL A 68 -12.92 -2.34 -6.74
C VAL A 68 -12.06 -1.70 -7.82
N HIS A 69 -10.78 -1.50 -7.50
CA HIS A 69 -9.79 -0.88 -8.36
C HIS A 69 -8.65 -1.87 -8.61
N ALA A 70 -8.53 -2.35 -9.84
CA ALA A 70 -7.40 -3.17 -10.26
C ALA A 70 -6.27 -2.25 -10.76
N LEU A 71 -5.09 -2.38 -10.17
CA LEU A 71 -3.90 -1.59 -10.45
C LEU A 71 -2.79 -2.49 -11.00
N ARG A 72 -2.25 -2.12 -12.15
CA ARG A 72 -1.18 -2.84 -12.87
C ARG A 72 -0.11 -1.87 -13.35
N SER A 73 0.98 -2.40 -13.89
CA SER A 73 2.08 -1.61 -14.45
C SER A 73 1.58 -0.45 -15.35
N GLY A 74 2.05 0.76 -15.06
CA GLY A 74 1.66 1.99 -15.74
C GLY A 74 0.54 2.76 -15.04
N ASP A 75 -0.28 2.10 -14.21
CA ASP A 75 -1.40 2.76 -13.55
C ASP A 75 -0.93 3.72 -12.44
N CYS A 76 -1.72 4.78 -12.26
CA CYS A 76 -1.60 5.71 -11.15
C CYS A 76 -2.91 5.72 -10.37
N PHE A 77 -2.83 5.79 -9.04
CA PHE A 77 -3.99 5.83 -8.18
C PHE A 77 -3.81 6.81 -7.03
N VAL A 78 -4.91 7.48 -6.66
CA VAL A 78 -4.95 8.40 -5.50
C VAL A 78 -5.89 7.82 -4.46
N ILE A 79 -5.34 7.51 -3.30
CA ILE A 79 -6.08 7.11 -2.11
C ILE A 79 -6.35 8.37 -1.29
N ARG A 80 -7.61 8.56 -0.94
CA ARG A 80 -8.09 9.75 -0.21
C ARG A 80 -8.24 9.42 1.27
N PRO A 81 -8.08 10.42 2.16
CA PRO A 81 -8.49 10.27 3.55
C PRO A 81 -9.91 9.74 3.66
N GLY A 82 -10.10 8.74 4.52
CA GLY A 82 -11.37 8.05 4.70
C GLY A 82 -11.52 6.76 3.89
N PHE A 83 -10.57 6.41 3.00
CA PHE A 83 -10.58 5.11 2.34
C PHE A 83 -10.47 3.99 3.39
N ARG A 84 -11.37 3.01 3.29
CA ARG A 84 -11.41 1.80 4.12
C ARG A 84 -11.71 0.61 3.23
N GLY A 85 -10.91 -0.44 3.37
CA GLY A 85 -10.98 -1.53 2.42
C GLY A 85 -9.89 -2.57 2.60
N CYS A 86 -9.65 -3.33 1.55
CA CYS A 86 -8.59 -4.31 1.46
C CYS A 86 -7.63 -3.95 0.33
N TRP A 87 -6.33 -4.09 0.60
CA TRP A 87 -5.31 -4.13 -0.44
C TRP A 87 -4.90 -5.59 -0.65
N GLU A 88 -4.99 -6.06 -1.88
CA GLU A 88 -4.57 -7.39 -2.30
C GLU A 88 -3.49 -7.26 -3.35
N VAL A 89 -2.29 -7.73 -3.05
CA VAL A 89 -1.23 -7.95 -4.05
C VAL A 89 -1.49 -9.33 -4.65
N VAL A 90 -1.86 -9.37 -5.93
CA VAL A 90 -2.11 -10.62 -6.67
C VAL A 90 -0.81 -11.14 -7.27
N GLU A 91 0.00 -10.23 -7.82
CA GLU A 91 1.35 -10.49 -8.32
C GLU A 91 2.32 -9.50 -7.66
N THR A 92 3.57 -9.91 -7.41
CA THR A 92 4.58 -9.07 -6.75
C THR A 92 4.59 -7.66 -7.33
N THR A 93 4.14 -6.71 -6.51
CA THR A 93 3.87 -5.34 -6.95
C THR A 93 4.99 -4.43 -6.50
N ARG A 94 5.51 -3.60 -7.41
CA ARG A 94 6.47 -2.53 -7.12
C ARG A 94 5.87 -1.20 -7.51
N LYS A 95 5.84 -0.23 -6.60
CA LYS A 95 5.23 1.09 -6.82
C LYS A 95 6.06 2.24 -6.26
N ALA A 96 5.99 3.41 -6.88
CA ALA A 96 6.35 4.66 -6.22
C ALA A 96 5.14 5.19 -5.43
N TYR A 97 5.39 5.82 -4.29
CA TYR A 97 4.33 6.47 -3.50
C TYR A 97 4.74 7.87 -3.06
N VAL A 98 3.73 8.73 -2.87
CA VAL A 98 3.83 10.05 -2.23
C VAL A 98 2.67 10.18 -1.26
N VAL A 99 2.96 10.37 0.03
CA VAL A 99 1.99 10.51 1.11
C VAL A 99 2.10 11.90 1.73
N LYS A 100 0.96 12.55 1.96
CA LYS A 100 0.88 13.83 2.65
C LYS A 100 0.14 13.68 3.98
N ILE A 101 0.86 13.92 5.08
CA ILE A 101 0.35 13.87 6.47
C ILE A 101 -0.10 15.26 6.92
#